data_AF-A0A850S227-F1
#
_entry.id   AF-A0A850S227-F1
#
_cell.length_a   1.000
_cell.length_b   1.000
_cell.length_c   1.000
_cell.angle_alpha   90.00
_cell.angle_beta   90.00
_cell.angle_gamma   90.00
#
_symmetry.space_group_name_H-M   'P 1'
#
loop_
_entity.id
_entity.type
_entity.pdbx_description
1 polymer ?
#
loop_
_entity_poly.entity_id
_entity_poly.type
_entity_poly.pdbx_seq_one_letter_code
_entity_poly.pdbx_strand_id
1 'polypeptide(L)'
;MIFDRDQMRMVLAIVVVAVLAAAILGVTDILTREPIARAQKEALHKALTQVLPKHANDAQADSFHVASVDIYPAKDGLGNVRGFAWEVIAPDGYSGSIRILVGLKPDGVIHAIRVTEHRETPGLGDGIVKNSDWLQNFSGRMLEGSSWQVKKDGGDFDQFTGATITPRAVVKAVKGALAFYNSQRQVILNAVEQQNSGKHASEHEMKLEMKID
;
A
#
# COMPACT_ATOMS: atom_id res chain seq x y z
N MET A 1 44.93 -15.99 30.00
CA MET A 1 44.07 -15.07 30.79
C MET A 1 42.99 -15.94 31.42
N ILE A 2 43.13 -16.27 32.70
CA ILE A 2 42.18 -17.15 33.42
C ILE A 2 41.15 -16.22 34.07
N PHE A 3 39.89 -16.36 33.70
CA PHE A 3 38.81 -15.59 34.32
C PHE A 3 38.72 -15.96 35.81
N ASP A 4 38.71 -14.95 36.67
CA ASP A 4 38.45 -15.17 38.10
C ASP A 4 36.99 -15.62 38.32
N ARG A 5 36.72 -16.30 39.44
CA ARG A 5 35.41 -16.85 39.80
C ARG A 5 34.31 -15.79 39.79
N ASP A 6 34.62 -14.56 40.20
CA ASP A 6 33.67 -13.46 40.18
C ASP A 6 33.40 -12.96 38.77
N GLN A 7 34.39 -12.97 37.88
CA GLN A 7 34.18 -12.67 36.46
C GLN A 7 33.33 -13.74 35.77
N MET A 8 33.58 -15.02 36.06
CA MET A 8 32.75 -16.14 35.61
C MET A 8 31.28 -16.01 36.05
N ARG A 9 31.03 -15.58 37.29
CA ARG A 9 29.67 -15.36 37.82
C ARG A 9 28.95 -14.22 37.11
N MET A 10 29.64 -13.11 36.86
CA MET A 10 29.07 -11.98 36.12
C MET A 10 28.72 -12.35 34.68
N VAL A 11 29.61 -13.09 34.00
CA VAL A 11 29.34 -13.59 32.63
C VAL A 11 28.13 -14.52 32.63
N LEU A 12 28.05 -15.47 33.56
CA LEU A 12 26.92 -16.39 33.65
C LEU A 12 25.60 -15.65 33.92
N ALA A 13 25.62 -14.65 34.81
CA ALA A 13 24.44 -13.84 35.10
C ALA A 13 23.91 -13.12 33.84
N ILE A 14 24.79 -12.51 33.04
CA ILE A 14 24.41 -11.84 31.79
C ILE A 14 23.87 -12.85 30.78
N VAL A 15 24.50 -14.01 30.63
CA VAL A 15 24.03 -15.06 29.71
C VAL A 15 22.63 -15.52 30.09
N VAL A 16 22.37 -15.79 31.38
CA VAL A 16 21.05 -16.21 31.86
C VAL A 16 20.01 -15.12 31.57
N VAL A 17 20.31 -13.86 31.90
CA VAL A 17 19.39 -12.75 31.64
C VAL A 17 19.14 -12.58 30.13
N ALA A 18 20.18 -12.69 29.30
CA ALA A 18 20.06 -12.59 27.85
C ALA A 18 19.20 -13.72 27.26
N VAL A 19 19.39 -14.96 27.73
CA VAL A 19 18.59 -16.12 27.31
C VAL A 19 17.13 -15.93 27.72
N LEU A 20 16.88 -15.48 28.96
CA LEU A 20 15.53 -15.21 29.44
C LEU A 20 14.86 -14.10 28.63
N ALA A 21 15.56 -13.01 28.36
CA ALA A 21 15.05 -11.90 27.55
C ALA A 21 14.74 -12.34 26.11
N ALA A 22 15.64 -13.12 25.49
CA ALA A 22 15.42 -13.65 24.14
C ALA A 22 14.24 -14.63 24.08
N ALA A 23 14.08 -15.48 25.11
CA ALA A 23 12.94 -16.39 25.22
C ALA A 23 11.60 -15.63 25.34
N ILE A 24 11.56 -14.62 26.22
CA ILE A 24 10.37 -13.77 26.40
C ILE A 24 10.03 -13.04 25.09
N LEU A 25 11.03 -12.46 24.41
CA LEU A 25 10.84 -11.77 23.14
C LEU A 25 10.35 -12.72 22.05
N GLY A 26 10.94 -13.92 21.95
CA GLY A 26 10.55 -14.93 20.98
C GLY A 26 9.12 -15.41 21.17
N VAL A 27 8.70 -15.68 22.41
CA VAL A 27 7.30 -16.04 22.71
C VAL A 27 6.36 -14.89 22.36
N THR A 28 6.72 -13.66 22.73
CA THR A 28 5.91 -12.46 22.42
C THR A 28 5.74 -12.30 20.92
N ASP A 29 6.80 -12.45 20.14
CA ASP A 29 6.78 -12.36 18.69
C ASP A 29 5.87 -13.45 18.08
N ILE A 30 6.00 -14.71 18.48
CA ILE A 30 5.12 -15.80 18.01
C ILE A 30 3.64 -15.51 18.31
N LEU A 31 3.32 -15.02 19.52
CA LEU A 31 1.95 -14.74 19.91
C LEU A 31 1.34 -13.50 19.23
N THR A 32 2.18 -12.53 18.83
CA THR A 32 1.71 -11.25 18.26
C THR A 32 1.70 -11.21 16.74
N ARG A 33 2.44 -12.09 16.05
CA ARG A 33 2.49 -12.17 14.57
C ARG A 33 1.11 -12.29 13.92
N GLU A 34 0.28 -13.23 14.38
CA GLU A 34 -1.07 -13.47 13.85
C GLU A 34 -1.99 -12.24 14.00
N PRO A 35 -2.17 -11.66 15.21
CA PRO A 35 -2.93 -10.43 15.39
C PRO A 35 -2.45 -9.26 14.52
N ILE A 36 -1.13 -9.06 14.40
CA ILE A 36 -0.56 -7.99 13.57
C ILE A 36 -0.89 -8.21 12.10
N ALA A 37 -0.73 -9.43 11.59
CA ALA A 37 -1.05 -9.76 10.20
C ALA A 37 -2.54 -9.52 9.89
N ARG A 38 -3.44 -9.89 10.81
CA ARG A 38 -4.89 -9.63 10.66
C ARG A 38 -5.20 -8.14 10.66
N ALA A 39 -4.61 -7.38 11.58
CA ALA A 39 -4.79 -5.93 11.66
C ALA A 39 -4.29 -5.22 10.40
N GLN A 40 -3.13 -5.65 9.86
CA GLN A 40 -2.59 -5.14 8.60
C GLN A 40 -3.49 -5.46 7.40
N LYS A 41 -4.01 -6.70 7.33
CA LYS A 41 -4.96 -7.11 6.29
C LYS A 41 -6.23 -6.25 6.33
N GLU A 42 -6.81 -6.05 7.51
CA GLU A 42 -8.02 -5.24 7.66
C GLU A 42 -7.76 -3.76 7.34
N ALA A 43 -6.60 -3.22 7.76
CA ALA A 43 -6.21 -1.86 7.43
C ALA A 43 -6.05 -1.65 5.92
N LEU A 44 -5.42 -2.60 5.23
CA LEU A 44 -5.29 -2.58 3.77
C LEU A 44 -6.65 -2.68 3.08
N HIS A 45 -7.52 -3.59 3.51
CA HIS A 45 -8.88 -3.72 2.98
C HIS A 45 -9.69 -2.41 3.12
N LYS A 46 -9.62 -1.76 4.28
CA LYS A 46 -10.25 -0.45 4.51
C LYS A 46 -9.65 0.64 3.61
N ALA A 47 -8.33 0.66 3.45
CA ALA A 47 -7.65 1.61 2.57
C ALA A 47 -8.05 1.40 1.10
N LEU A 48 -8.08 0.15 0.64
CA LEU A 48 -8.52 -0.23 -0.71
C LEU A 48 -9.95 0.24 -0.99
N THR A 49 -10.86 0.04 -0.04
CA THR A 49 -12.25 0.51 -0.16
C THR A 49 -12.37 2.03 -0.30
N GLN A 50 -11.42 2.80 0.25
CA GLN A 50 -11.40 4.26 0.14
C GLN A 50 -10.81 4.76 -1.17
N VAL A 51 -9.85 4.04 -1.76
CA VAL A 51 -9.15 4.48 -2.97
C VAL A 51 -9.72 3.88 -4.25
N LEU A 52 -10.41 2.75 -4.16
CA LEU A 52 -11.01 2.07 -5.30
C LEU A 52 -12.44 2.55 -5.53
N PRO A 53 -12.87 2.65 -6.80
CA PRO A 53 -14.29 2.82 -7.12
C PRO A 53 -15.13 1.69 -6.51
N LYS A 54 -16.44 1.94 -6.38
CA LYS A 54 -17.40 0.92 -5.90
C LYS A 54 -17.21 -0.38 -6.69
N HIS A 55 -16.90 -1.46 -5.97
CA HIS A 55 -16.60 -2.77 -6.49
C HIS A 55 -17.31 -3.85 -5.66
N ALA A 56 -17.47 -5.03 -6.23
CA ALA A 56 -18.16 -6.17 -5.62
C ALA A 56 -17.20 -7.30 -5.22
N ASN A 57 -16.00 -7.32 -5.77
CA ASN A 57 -14.99 -8.34 -5.48
C ASN A 57 -14.20 -8.03 -4.20
N ASP A 58 -13.44 -9.01 -3.71
CA ASP A 58 -12.37 -8.74 -2.75
C ASP A 58 -11.10 -8.37 -3.53
N ALA A 59 -10.84 -7.06 -3.65
CA ALA A 59 -9.70 -6.55 -4.40
C ALA A 59 -8.35 -7.02 -3.84
N GLN A 60 -8.27 -7.32 -2.53
CA GLN A 60 -7.06 -7.85 -1.92
C GLN A 60 -6.84 -9.32 -2.25
N ALA A 61 -7.90 -10.13 -2.27
CA ALA A 61 -7.81 -11.54 -2.65
C ALA A 61 -7.58 -11.75 -4.15
N ASP A 62 -8.11 -10.84 -4.98
CA ASP A 62 -7.94 -10.88 -6.43
C ASP A 62 -6.64 -10.16 -6.89
N SER A 63 -5.70 -9.84 -5.98
CA SER A 63 -4.48 -9.14 -6.34
C SER A 63 -3.55 -9.96 -7.23
N PHE A 64 -2.72 -9.29 -8.02
CA PHE A 64 -1.72 -9.91 -8.89
C PHE A 64 -0.47 -9.04 -9.00
N HIS A 65 0.65 -9.66 -9.36
CA HIS A 65 1.95 -8.98 -9.44
C HIS A 65 2.25 -8.49 -10.85
N VAL A 66 2.62 -7.22 -10.98
CA VAL A 66 3.14 -6.63 -12.22
C VAL A 66 4.42 -5.87 -11.91
N ALA A 67 5.54 -6.27 -12.52
CA ALA A 67 6.84 -5.64 -12.33
C ALA A 67 7.22 -5.44 -10.84
N SER A 68 7.00 -6.48 -10.03
CA SER A 68 7.24 -6.49 -8.57
C SER A 68 6.35 -5.55 -7.75
N VAL A 69 5.20 -5.14 -8.30
CA VAL A 69 4.19 -4.35 -7.61
C VAL A 69 2.89 -5.15 -7.53
N ASP A 70 2.29 -5.19 -6.35
CA ASP A 70 0.95 -5.74 -6.13
C ASP A 70 -0.12 -4.79 -6.69
N ILE A 71 -0.89 -5.29 -7.65
CA ILE A 71 -2.03 -4.60 -8.25
C ILE A 71 -3.31 -5.18 -7.67
N TYR A 72 -4.18 -4.30 -7.19
CA TYR A 72 -5.48 -4.62 -6.60
C TYR A 72 -6.60 -4.20 -7.57
N PRO A 73 -7.23 -5.14 -8.29
CA PRO A 73 -8.29 -4.81 -9.24
C PRO A 73 -9.63 -4.60 -8.53
N ALA A 74 -10.31 -3.51 -8.85
CA ALA A 74 -11.72 -3.30 -8.52
C ALA A 74 -12.60 -3.79 -9.66
N LYS A 75 -13.47 -4.77 -9.38
CA LYS A 75 -14.38 -5.38 -10.35
C LYS A 75 -15.83 -5.20 -9.91
N ASP A 76 -16.73 -4.99 -10.87
CA ASP A 76 -18.17 -5.03 -10.58
C ASP A 76 -18.68 -6.47 -10.45
N GLY A 77 -19.98 -6.63 -10.13
CA GLY A 77 -20.59 -7.96 -9.99
C GLY A 77 -20.68 -8.76 -11.30
N LEU A 78 -20.35 -8.16 -12.45
CA LEU A 78 -20.29 -8.82 -13.75
C LEU A 78 -18.84 -9.13 -14.15
N GLY A 79 -17.85 -8.81 -13.31
CA GLY A 79 -16.44 -9.02 -13.58
C GLY A 79 -15.76 -7.90 -14.38
N ASN A 80 -16.46 -6.81 -14.72
CA ASN A 80 -15.84 -5.70 -15.45
C ASN A 80 -14.94 -4.89 -14.53
N VAL A 81 -13.78 -4.49 -15.05
CA VAL A 81 -12.82 -3.69 -14.28
C VAL A 81 -13.31 -2.25 -14.17
N ARG A 82 -13.45 -1.80 -12.92
CA ARG A 82 -13.85 -0.45 -12.53
C ARG A 82 -12.67 0.41 -12.12
N GLY A 83 -11.55 -0.19 -11.76
CA GLY A 83 -10.32 0.50 -11.40
C GLY A 83 -9.23 -0.42 -10.88
N PHE A 84 -8.11 0.18 -10.51
CA PHE A 84 -6.92 -0.48 -10.00
C PHE A 84 -6.36 0.33 -8.84
N ALA A 85 -5.78 -0.33 -7.85
CA ALA A 85 -4.96 0.31 -6.85
C ALA A 85 -3.62 -0.40 -6.72
N TRP A 86 -2.59 0.33 -6.32
CA TRP A 86 -1.32 -0.24 -5.89
C TRP A 86 -0.65 0.71 -4.91
N GLU A 87 0.29 0.16 -4.15
CA GLU A 87 1.10 0.94 -3.23
C GLU A 87 2.31 1.54 -3.94
N VAL A 88 2.58 2.83 -3.71
CA VAL A 88 3.79 3.52 -4.11
C VAL A 88 4.49 4.07 -2.87
N ILE A 89 5.81 4.01 -2.87
CA ILE A 89 6.65 4.52 -1.80
C ILE A 89 7.27 5.83 -2.25
N ALA A 90 7.05 6.91 -1.48
CA ALA A 90 7.82 8.14 -1.61
C ALA A 90 9.01 8.07 -0.63
N PRO A 91 10.24 7.81 -1.10
CA PRO A 91 11.41 7.72 -0.23
C PRO A 91 11.84 9.09 0.33
N ASP A 92 11.47 10.17 -0.35
CA ASP A 92 11.93 11.54 -0.10
C ASP A 92 11.06 12.29 0.93
N GLY A 93 10.32 11.60 1.80
CA GLY A 93 9.59 12.24 2.90
C GLY A 93 10.54 12.88 3.91
N TYR A 94 10.08 13.89 4.65
CA TYR A 94 10.96 14.66 5.54
C TYR A 94 11.48 13.81 6.71
N SER A 95 10.64 12.94 7.27
CA SER A 95 10.95 12.10 8.43
C SER A 95 11.07 10.61 8.09
N GLY A 96 11.10 10.28 6.80
CA GLY A 96 11.22 8.91 6.29
C GLY A 96 10.31 8.65 5.09
N SER A 97 10.27 7.39 4.67
CA SER A 97 9.43 6.97 3.56
C SER A 97 7.94 7.11 3.86
N ILE A 98 7.16 7.50 2.85
CA ILE A 98 5.70 7.59 2.91
C ILE A 98 5.12 6.53 1.99
N ARG A 99 4.23 5.67 2.51
CA ARG A 99 3.48 4.70 1.71
C ARG A 99 2.15 5.30 1.30
N ILE A 100 1.86 5.23 0.01
CA ILE A 100 0.68 5.85 -0.60
C ILE A 100 0.00 4.79 -1.44
N LEU A 101 -1.26 4.52 -1.16
CA LEU A 101 -2.11 3.72 -2.00
C LEU A 101 -2.75 4.64 -3.04
N VAL A 102 -2.54 4.36 -4.32
CA VAL A 102 -3.05 5.16 -5.45
C VAL A 102 -4.10 4.34 -6.17
N GLY A 103 -5.33 4.85 -6.24
CA GLY A 103 -6.43 4.24 -6.97
C GLY A 103 -6.73 4.97 -8.27
N LEU A 104 -6.69 4.27 -9.40
CA LEU A 104 -7.03 4.78 -10.72
C LEU A 104 -8.27 4.10 -11.30
N LYS A 105 -8.92 4.80 -12.22
CA LYS A 105 -9.87 4.24 -13.18
C LYS A 105 -9.14 3.62 -14.38
N PRO A 106 -9.79 2.77 -15.19
CA PRO A 106 -9.17 2.12 -16.34
C PRO A 106 -8.66 3.07 -17.44
N ASP A 107 -9.18 4.30 -17.46
CA ASP A 107 -8.76 5.38 -18.35
C ASP A 107 -7.46 6.07 -17.90
N GLY A 108 -6.94 5.76 -16.71
CA GLY A 108 -5.74 6.38 -16.14
C GLY A 108 -6.02 7.63 -15.29
N VAL A 109 -7.29 7.95 -15.03
CA VAL A 109 -7.68 9.03 -14.14
C VAL A 109 -7.63 8.58 -12.69
N ILE A 110 -7.06 9.40 -11.80
CA ILE A 110 -7.07 9.14 -10.36
C ILE A 110 -8.50 9.15 -9.84
N HIS A 111 -8.89 8.06 -9.19
CA HIS A 111 -10.11 8.03 -8.40
C HIS A 111 -9.87 8.68 -7.04
N ALA A 112 -8.86 8.21 -6.31
CA ALA A 112 -8.48 8.70 -5.00
C ALA A 112 -7.07 8.22 -4.63
N ILE A 113 -6.44 8.89 -3.66
CA ILE A 113 -5.19 8.46 -3.04
C ILE A 113 -5.38 8.37 -1.52
N ARG A 114 -4.61 7.50 -0.87
CA ARG A 114 -4.59 7.38 0.58
C ARG A 114 -3.18 7.12 1.07
N VAL A 115 -2.72 7.92 2.03
CA VAL A 115 -1.46 7.61 2.75
C VAL A 115 -1.75 6.52 3.77
N THR A 116 -1.02 5.41 3.68
CA THR A 116 -1.16 4.23 4.57
C THR A 116 -0.13 4.23 5.69
N GLU A 117 1.06 4.78 5.44
CA GLU A 117 2.14 4.87 6.44
C GLU A 117 2.95 6.16 6.22
N HIS A 118 3.30 6.87 7.29
CA HIS A 118 4.23 8.00 7.27
C HIS A 118 4.84 8.24 8.66
N ARG A 119 5.91 9.02 8.72
CA ARG A 119 6.57 9.45 9.97
C ARG A 119 6.67 10.97 10.14
N GLU A 120 5.96 11.69 9.30
CA GLU A 120 5.99 13.15 9.22
C GLU A 120 5.54 13.83 10.53
N THR A 121 6.13 15.00 10.80
CA THR A 121 5.89 15.76 12.03
C THR A 121 4.44 16.21 12.16
N PRO A 122 3.75 15.87 13.28
CA PRO A 122 2.39 16.33 13.54
C PRO A 122 2.26 17.86 13.54
N GLY A 123 1.26 18.40 12.84
CA GLY A 123 1.02 19.84 12.73
C GLY A 123 1.87 20.56 11.69
N LEU A 124 2.76 19.85 10.99
CA LEU A 124 3.61 20.40 9.92
C LEU A 124 3.42 19.61 8.62
N GLY A 125 3.87 18.34 8.60
CA GLY A 125 3.86 17.48 7.40
C GLY A 125 2.70 16.50 7.34
N ASP A 126 1.97 16.30 8.44
CA ASP A 126 0.85 15.34 8.55
C ASP A 126 -0.44 15.78 7.84
N GLY A 127 -0.41 16.95 7.18
CA GLY A 127 -1.47 17.39 6.27
C GLY A 127 -1.76 16.38 5.16
N ILE A 128 -0.79 15.51 4.81
CA ILE A 128 -0.98 14.41 3.83
C ILE A 128 -2.00 13.35 4.28
N VAL A 129 -2.40 13.34 5.56
CA VAL A 129 -3.47 12.46 6.08
C VAL A 129 -4.67 13.25 6.57
N LYS A 130 -4.44 14.44 7.13
CA LYS A 130 -5.46 15.24 7.80
C LYS A 130 -6.18 16.22 6.88
N ASN A 131 -5.55 16.68 5.81
CA ASN A 131 -6.13 17.65 4.89
C ASN A 131 -6.87 16.93 3.76
N SER A 132 -8.19 16.78 3.93
CA SER A 132 -9.05 16.11 2.95
C SER A 132 -9.11 16.87 1.62
N ASP A 133 -9.13 18.20 1.64
CA ASP A 133 -9.18 19.03 0.42
C ASP A 133 -7.91 18.87 -0.42
N TRP A 134 -6.75 18.80 0.25
CA TRP A 134 -5.48 18.56 -0.41
C TRP A 134 -5.43 17.17 -1.05
N LEU A 135 -5.93 16.13 -0.38
CA LEU A 135 -6.04 14.78 -0.94
C LEU A 135 -7.04 14.71 -2.10
N GLN A 136 -8.17 15.41 -2.01
CA GLN A 136 -9.17 15.49 -3.06
C GLN A 136 -8.66 16.18 -4.32
N ASN A 137 -7.68 17.10 -4.20
CA ASN A 137 -7.05 17.74 -5.35
C ASN A 137 -6.37 16.75 -6.31
N PHE A 138 -6.06 15.52 -5.89
CA PHE A 138 -5.56 14.48 -6.79
C PHE A 138 -6.67 13.81 -7.61
N SER A 139 -7.90 13.77 -7.11
CA SER A 139 -9.02 13.09 -7.76
C SER A 139 -9.37 13.77 -9.09
N GLY A 140 -9.63 12.99 -10.13
CA GLY A 140 -9.95 13.49 -11.47
C GLY A 140 -8.75 13.91 -12.30
N ARG A 141 -7.52 13.89 -11.76
CA ARG A 141 -6.30 14.18 -12.53
C ARG A 141 -5.75 12.93 -13.20
N MET A 142 -5.02 13.13 -14.29
CA MET A 142 -4.28 12.09 -15.01
C MET A 142 -2.83 12.54 -15.23
N LEU A 143 -1.99 11.69 -15.82
CA LEU A 143 -0.57 12.01 -16.02
C LEU A 143 -0.40 13.31 -16.83
N GLU A 144 -1.19 13.42 -17.89
CA GLU A 144 -1.24 14.58 -18.78
C GLU A 144 -2.20 15.64 -18.26
N GLY A 145 -1.96 16.91 -18.59
CA GLY A 145 -2.87 18.01 -18.21
C GLY A 145 -2.78 18.46 -16.75
N SER A 146 -1.80 17.99 -15.98
CA SER A 146 -1.50 18.52 -14.63
C SER A 146 -0.01 18.79 -14.46
N SER A 147 0.32 19.89 -13.79
CA SER A 147 1.69 20.19 -13.40
C SER A 147 2.00 19.52 -12.06
N TRP A 148 2.64 18.35 -12.14
CA TRP A 148 2.97 17.46 -11.01
C TRP A 148 4.11 17.99 -10.13
N GLN A 149 3.93 19.17 -9.58
CA GLN A 149 4.82 19.83 -8.63
C GLN A 149 3.99 20.63 -7.62
N VAL A 150 4.61 21.08 -6.53
CA VAL A 150 3.94 22.03 -5.63
C VAL A 150 3.89 23.42 -6.26
N LYS A 151 2.92 24.26 -5.88
CA LYS A 151 2.76 25.64 -6.40
C LYS A 151 4.02 26.47 -6.23
N LYS A 152 4.75 26.30 -5.13
CA LYS A 152 6.06 26.94 -4.91
C LYS A 152 7.11 26.61 -5.98
N ASP A 153 6.99 25.46 -6.63
CA ASP A 153 7.87 24.98 -7.69
C ASP A 153 7.26 25.19 -9.09
N GLY A 154 6.06 25.78 -9.20
CA GLY A 154 5.36 26.01 -10.48
C GLY A 154 4.34 24.94 -10.86
N GLY A 155 3.88 24.11 -9.90
CA GLY A 155 2.86 23.10 -10.13
C GLY A 155 1.48 23.41 -9.55
N ASP A 156 0.60 22.41 -9.59
CA ASP A 156 -0.82 22.57 -9.26
C ASP A 156 -1.16 22.28 -7.78
N PHE A 157 -0.22 21.73 -7.02
CA PHE A 157 -0.47 21.19 -5.68
C PHE A 157 -0.02 22.16 -4.60
N ASP A 158 -0.83 22.38 -3.57
CA ASP A 158 -0.42 23.22 -2.45
C ASP A 158 0.70 22.57 -1.62
N GLN A 159 1.68 23.37 -1.20
CA GLN A 159 2.58 23.02 -0.11
C GLN A 159 1.96 23.33 1.24
N PHE A 160 2.44 22.69 2.31
CA PHE A 160 2.05 23.05 3.67
C PHE A 160 2.95 24.16 4.21
N THR A 161 2.37 25.03 5.04
CA THR A 161 3.11 26.13 5.68
C THR A 161 4.25 25.56 6.52
N GLY A 162 5.50 25.94 6.19
CA GLY A 162 6.69 25.43 6.87
C GLY A 162 7.09 24.00 6.49
N ALA A 163 6.35 23.29 5.63
CA ALA A 163 6.62 21.91 5.23
C ALA A 163 6.41 21.69 3.72
N THR A 164 7.45 21.97 2.93
CA THR A 164 7.42 21.78 1.46
C THR A 164 7.97 20.43 1.00
N ILE A 165 8.81 19.78 1.81
CA ILE A 165 9.44 18.49 1.45
C ILE A 165 8.37 17.38 1.34
N THR A 166 7.49 17.27 2.33
CA THR A 166 6.46 16.24 2.40
C THR A 166 5.49 16.26 1.22
N PRO A 167 4.83 17.40 0.88
CA PRO A 167 3.88 17.42 -0.23
C PRO A 167 4.58 17.16 -1.57
N ARG A 168 5.81 17.66 -1.73
CA ARG A 168 6.62 17.41 -2.93
C ARG A 168 6.92 15.92 -3.12
N ALA A 169 7.27 15.22 -2.05
CA ALA A 169 7.52 13.78 -2.08
C ALA A 169 6.28 12.99 -2.52
N VAL A 170 5.11 13.31 -1.95
CA VAL A 170 3.86 12.66 -2.32
C VAL A 170 3.48 12.93 -3.78
N VAL A 171 3.52 14.20 -4.22
CA VAL A 171 3.21 14.57 -5.62
C VAL A 171 4.13 13.84 -6.61
N LYS A 172 5.43 13.76 -6.30
CA LYS A 172 6.42 13.02 -7.11
C LYS A 172 6.10 11.53 -7.19
N ALA A 173 5.75 10.90 -6.05
CA ALA A 173 5.42 9.49 -6.01
C ALA A 173 4.12 9.16 -6.77
N VAL A 174 3.08 10.00 -6.61
CA VAL A 174 1.81 9.82 -7.36
C VAL A 174 2.03 10.00 -8.86
N LYS A 175 2.85 10.97 -9.29
CA LYS A 175 3.25 11.09 -10.70
C LYS A 175 3.95 9.83 -11.20
N GLY A 176 4.85 9.27 -10.40
CA GLY A 176 5.54 8.01 -10.72
C GLY A 176 4.58 6.84 -10.86
N ALA A 177 3.58 6.76 -9.99
CA ALA A 177 2.51 5.77 -10.08
C ALA A 177 1.75 5.90 -11.41
N LEU A 178 1.34 7.10 -11.80
CA LEU A 178 0.66 7.33 -13.09
C LEU A 178 1.53 6.94 -14.28
N ALA A 179 2.82 7.27 -14.26
CA ALA A 179 3.76 6.87 -15.30
C ALA A 179 3.91 5.35 -15.38
N PHE A 180 3.97 4.67 -14.23
CA PHE A 180 3.98 3.21 -14.16
C PHE A 180 2.74 2.62 -14.82
N TYR A 181 1.54 3.08 -14.45
CA TYR A 181 0.30 2.61 -15.06
C TYR A 181 0.27 2.82 -16.56
N ASN A 182 0.66 4.00 -17.06
CA ASN A 182 0.71 4.26 -18.49
C ASN A 182 1.66 3.29 -19.23
N SER A 183 2.80 2.95 -18.62
CA SER A 183 3.75 1.99 -19.21
C SER A 183 3.27 0.53 -19.15
N GLN A 184 2.53 0.15 -18.11
CA GLN A 184 2.09 -1.22 -17.85
C GLN A 184 0.61 -1.48 -18.17
N ARG A 185 -0.09 -0.49 -18.74
CA ARG A 185 -1.56 -0.50 -18.90
C ARG A 185 -2.08 -1.78 -19.54
N GLN A 186 -1.45 -2.19 -20.65
CA GLN A 186 -1.86 -3.39 -21.39
C GLN A 186 -1.60 -4.66 -20.59
N VAL A 187 -0.46 -4.75 -19.88
CA VAL A 187 -0.12 -5.90 -19.04
C VAL A 187 -1.13 -6.04 -17.89
N ILE A 188 -1.47 -4.92 -17.26
CA ILE A 188 -2.44 -4.87 -16.15
C ILE A 188 -3.84 -5.28 -16.63
N LEU A 189 -4.31 -4.76 -17.76
CA LEU A 189 -5.63 -5.09 -18.30
C LEU A 189 -5.72 -6.58 -18.70
N ASN A 190 -4.72 -7.08 -19.44
CA ASN A 190 -4.68 -8.48 -19.86
C ASN A 190 -4.62 -9.45 -18.68
N ALA A 191 -3.87 -9.11 -17.62
CA ALA A 191 -3.78 -9.93 -16.42
C ALA A 191 -5.16 -10.09 -15.75
N VAL A 192 -5.98 -9.03 -15.72
CA VAL A 192 -7.34 -9.14 -15.16
C VAL A 192 -8.26 -9.97 -16.05
N GLU A 193 -8.17 -9.83 -17.38
CA GLU A 193 -8.96 -10.63 -18.32
C GLU A 193 -8.64 -12.13 -18.19
N GLN A 194 -7.37 -12.48 -18.05
CA GLN A 194 -6.93 -13.85 -17.81
C GLN A 194 -7.46 -14.40 -16.48
N GLN A 195 -7.41 -13.58 -15.42
CA GLN A 195 -7.94 -13.96 -14.11
C GLN A 195 -9.45 -14.21 -14.15
N ASN A 196 -10.22 -13.38 -14.86
CA ASN A 196 -11.66 -13.57 -15.04
C ASN A 196 -11.96 -14.85 -15.82
N SER A 197 -11.20 -15.12 -16.88
CA SER A 197 -11.36 -16.32 -17.71
C SER A 197 -11.06 -17.60 -16.93
N GLY A 198 -10.01 -17.61 -16.11
CA GLY A 198 -9.67 -18.76 -15.26
C GLY A 198 -10.71 -19.04 -14.16
N LYS A 199 -11.32 -17.98 -13.59
CA LYS A 199 -12.35 -18.09 -12.55
C LYS A 199 -13.67 -18.66 -13.12
N HIS A 200 -14.04 -18.26 -14.35
CA HIS A 200 -15.22 -18.81 -15.02
C HIS A 200 -15.05 -20.27 -15.45
N ALA A 201 -13.83 -20.69 -15.83
CA ALA A 201 -13.55 -22.09 -16.17
C ALA A 201 -13.69 -23.01 -14.95
N SER A 202 -13.14 -22.63 -13.79
CA SER A 202 -13.21 -23.44 -12.57
C SER A 202 -14.62 -23.52 -11.98
N GLU A 203 -15.42 -22.44 -12.05
CA GLU A 203 -16.83 -22.46 -11.62
C GLU A 203 -17.70 -23.35 -12.50
N HIS A 204 -17.40 -23.44 -13.80
CA HIS A 204 -18.13 -24.27 -14.75
C HIS A 204 -17.79 -25.76 -14.58
N GLU A 205 -16.51 -26.11 -14.36
CA GLU A 205 -16.09 -27.49 -14.06
C GLU A 205 -16.68 -27.98 -12.73
N MET A 206 -16.65 -27.16 -11.68
CA MET A 206 -17.21 -27.52 -10.38
C MET A 206 -18.74 -27.74 -10.44
N LYS A 207 -19.48 -26.96 -11.24
CA LYS A 207 -20.92 -27.18 -11.46
C LYS A 207 -21.23 -28.43 -12.29
N LEU A 208 -20.31 -28.88 -13.14
CA LEU A 208 -20.43 -30.12 -13.89
C LEU A 208 -20.21 -31.33 -12.99
N GLU A 209 -19.18 -31.32 -12.14
CA GLU A 209 -18.94 -32.38 -11.16
C GLU A 209 -20.10 -32.52 -10.16
N MET A 210 -20.65 -31.41 -9.67
CA MET A 210 -21.74 -31.41 -8.69
C MET A 210 -23.12 -31.82 -9.26
N LYS A 211 -23.24 -32.00 -10.59
CA LYS A 211 -24.46 -32.45 -11.28
C LYS A 211 -24.44 -33.95 -11.62
N ILE A 212 -23.33 -34.64 -11.35
CA ILE A 212 -23.13 -36.06 -11.68
C ILE A 212 -23.39 -36.95 -10.45
N ASP A 213 -23.54 -36.36 -9.25
CA ASP A 213 -24.08 -36.98 -8.03
C ASP A 213 -25.58 -36.68 -7.83
#